data_AF-A0A1W9GSJ5-F1
#
_entry.id   AF-A0A1W9GSJ5-F1
#
_cell.length_a   1.000
_cell.length_b   1.000
_cell.length_c   1.000
_cell.angle_alpha   90.00
_cell.angle_beta   90.00
_cell.angle_gamma   90.00
#
_symmetry.space_group_name_H-M   'P 1'
#
loop_
_entity.id
_entity.type
_entity.pdbx_description
1 polymer ?
#
loop_
_entity_poly.entity_id
_entity_poly.type
_entity_poly.pdbx_seq_one_letter_code
_entity_poly.pdbx_strand_id
1 'polypeptide(L)' 'MLDTHCCVPNCLENPYAPAGTHSICKDHFLSFLTWRRRRGTQMFHAYAGMTMEERDTIAAEWMKTLRTDDVPAVAPKL' A
#
# COMPACT_ATOMS: atom_id res chain seq x y z
N MET A 1 -7.59 -6.69 -18.77
CA MET A 1 -7.10 -5.30 -18.87
C MET A 1 -6.33 -5.05 -17.60
N LEU A 2 -5.03 -4.76 -17.69
CA LEU A 2 -4.25 -4.31 -16.52
C LEU A 2 -4.76 -2.92 -16.17
N ASP A 3 -5.06 -2.67 -14.89
CA ASP A 3 -5.43 -1.35 -14.40
C ASP A 3 -4.41 -0.31 -14.90
N THR A 4 -4.87 0.68 -15.65
CA THR A 4 -4.01 1.71 -16.26
C THR A 4 -3.66 2.84 -15.30
N HIS A 5 -4.19 2.80 -14.08
CA HIS A 5 -4.04 3.84 -13.07
C HIS A 5 -3.77 3.23 -11.69
N CYS A 6 -3.07 3.99 -10.85
CA CYS A 6 -2.94 3.66 -9.44
C CYS A 6 -4.32 3.68 -8.76
N CYS A 7 -4.63 2.68 -7.94
CA CYS A 7 -5.91 2.58 -7.23
C CYS A 7 -6.05 3.54 -6.03
N VAL A 8 -5.00 4.32 -5.72
CA VAL A 8 -5.05 5.30 -4.65
C VAL A 8 -5.81 6.54 -5.14
N PRO A 9 -6.80 7.05 -4.38
CA PRO A 9 -7.60 8.20 -4.80
C PRO A 9 -6.73 9.41 -5.16
N ASN A 10 -7.07 10.11 -6.25
CA ASN A 10 -6.36 11.30 -6.76
C ASN A 10 -4.92 11.06 -7.21
N CYS A 11 -4.47 9.81 -7.33
CA CYS A 11 -3.17 9.50 -7.92
C CYS A 11 -3.30 9.40 -9.45
N LEU A 12 -2.48 10.18 -10.17
CA LEU A 12 -2.42 10.18 -11.64
C LEU A 12 -1.18 9.46 -12.17
N GLU A 13 -0.36 8.91 -11.28
CA GLU A 13 0.89 8.23 -11.64
C GLU A 13 0.64 6.86 -12.27
N ASN A 14 1.60 6.44 -13.09
CA ASN A 14 1.52 5.17 -13.78
C ASN A 14 1.62 3.98 -12.80
N PRO A 15 0.84 2.91 -13.03
CA PRO A 15 0.92 1.69 -12.25
C PRO A 15 2.32 1.07 -12.36
N TYR A 16 2.83 0.59 -11.23
CA TYR A 16 4.16 -0.01 -11.11
C TYR A 16 4.09 -1.47 -10.68
N ALA A 17 3.28 -1.75 -9.65
CA ALA A 17 3.18 -3.07 -9.05
C ALA A 17 1.73 -3.39 -8.67
N PRO A 18 1.36 -4.68 -8.65
CA PRO A 18 0.04 -5.08 -8.19
C PRO A 18 -0.08 -4.94 -6.67
N ALA A 19 -1.29 -4.59 -6.22
CA ALA A 19 -1.70 -4.52 -4.82
C ALA A 19 -3.00 -5.32 -4.65
N GLY A 20 -2.89 -6.64 -4.87
CA GLY A 20 -4.05 -7.51 -5.06
C GLY A 20 -4.56 -7.43 -6.50
N THR A 21 -5.87 -7.48 -6.73
CA THR A 21 -6.46 -7.35 -8.07
C THR A 21 -6.26 -5.95 -8.67
N HIS A 22 -5.90 -4.96 -7.84
CA HIS A 22 -5.59 -3.60 -8.24
C HIS A 22 -4.10 -3.36 -8.54
N SER A 23 -3.79 -2.20 -9.12
CA SER A 23 -2.42 -1.73 -9.34
C SER A 23 -2.11 -0.43 -8.58
N ILE A 24 -0.86 -0.26 -8.15
CA ILE A 24 -0.36 0.96 -7.50
C ILE A 24 0.92 1.47 -8.13
N CYS A 25 1.13 2.79 -8.10
CA CYS A 25 2.36 3.43 -8.58
C CYS A 25 3.55 3.15 -7.65
N LYS A 26 4.75 3.52 -8.09
CA LYS A 26 6.00 3.24 -7.35
C LYS A 26 6.01 3.86 -5.96
N ASP A 27 5.57 5.11 -5.83
CA ASP A 27 5.59 5.83 -4.54
C ASP A 27 4.61 5.22 -3.54
N HIS A 28 3.42 4.91 -4.02
CA HIS A 28 2.40 4.22 -3.25
C HIS A 28 2.81 2.79 -2.86
N PHE A 29 3.54 2.09 -3.72
CA PHE A 29 4.13 0.80 -3.38
C PHE A 29 5.15 0.90 -2.24
N LEU A 30 6.02 1.91 -2.25
CA LEU A 30 6.98 2.14 -1.16
C LEU A 30 6.29 2.51 0.16
N SER A 31 5.24 3.35 0.10
CA SER A 31 4.40 3.67 1.25
C SER A 31 3.70 2.43 1.81
N PHE A 32 3.09 1.61 0.94
CA PHE A 32 2.46 0.35 1.31
C PHE A 32 3.45 -0.62 1.97
N LEU A 33 4.67 -0.78 1.43
CA LEU A 33 5.70 -1.61 2.04
C LEU A 33 6.10 -1.12 3.43
N THR A 34 6.18 0.20 3.61
CA THR A 34 6.50 0.81 4.90
C THR A 34 5.40 0.55 5.92
N TRP A 35 4.13 0.76 5.55
CA TRP A 35 2.98 0.46 6.40
C TRP A 35 2.91 -1.03 6.76
N ARG A 36 3.07 -1.93 5.78
CA ARG A 36 3.01 -3.37 5.98
C ARG A 36 4.12 -3.88 6.92
N ARG A 37 5.33 -3.31 6.80
CA ARG A 37 6.45 -3.61 7.72
C ARG A 37 6.10 -3.31 9.18
N ARG A 38 5.35 -2.24 9.45
CA ARG A 38 4.91 -1.88 10.82
C ARG A 38 3.97 -2.92 11.43
N ARG A 39 3.31 -3.77 10.62
CA ARG A 39 2.46 -4.87 11.11
C ARG A 39 3.24 -6.12 11.54
N GLY A 40 4.57 -6.13 11.42
CA GLY A 40 5.44 -7.21 11.92
C GLY A 40 5.91 -8.21 10.85
N THR A 41 6.91 -9.01 11.21
CA THR A 41 7.59 -9.95 10.30
C THR A 41 6.69 -11.07 9.78
N GLN A 42 5.69 -11.49 10.57
CA GLN A 42 4.71 -12.50 10.18
C GLN A 42 3.93 -12.10 8.91
N MET A 43 3.69 -10.81 8.70
CA MET A 43 3.00 -10.30 7.50
C MET A 43 3.82 -10.45 6.21
N PHE A 44 5.13 -10.66 6.27
CA PHE A 44 5.91 -10.94 5.06
C PHE A 44 5.62 -12.32 4.50
N HIS A 45 5.68 -13.34 5.36
CA HIS A 45 5.43 -14.73 4.97
C HIS A 45 3.96 -14.96 4.63
N ALA A 46 3.04 -14.44 5.46
CA ALA A 46 1.61 -14.57 5.22
C ALA A 46 1.19 -13.93 3.89
N TYR A 47 1.66 -12.71 3.62
CA TYR A 47 1.29 -11.98 2.40
C TYR A 47 1.82 -12.62 1.11
N ALA A 48 3.00 -13.25 1.17
CA ALA A 48 3.56 -13.96 0.02
C ALA A 48 2.70 -15.18 -0.37
N GLY A 49 2.07 -15.84 0.61
CA GLY A 49 1.17 -16.97 0.39
C GLY A 49 -0.27 -16.61 0.03
N MET A 50 -0.65 -15.32 0.11
CA MET A 50 -2.02 -14.86 -0.19
C MET A 50 -2.30 -14.76 -1.68
N THR A 51 -3.54 -15.05 -2.07
CA THR A 51 -4.08 -14.78 -3.42
C THR A 51 -4.19 -13.28 -3.68
N MET A 52 -4.49 -12.90 -4.93
CA MET A 52 -4.63 -11.48 -5.30
C MET A 52 -5.84 -10.86 -4.59
N GLU A 53 -6.94 -11.59 -4.49
CA GLU A 53 -8.17 -11.16 -3.81
C GLU A 53 -7.95 -11.01 -2.29
N GLU A 54 -7.19 -11.91 -1.67
CA GLU A 54 -6.85 -11.79 -0.25
C GLU A 54 -5.99 -10.56 0.03
N ARG A 55 -5.10 -10.20 -0.90
CA ARG A 55 -4.28 -8.99 -0.81
C ARG A 55 -5.11 -7.72 -0.95
N ASP A 56 -6.25 -7.74 -1.64
CA ASP A 56 -7.15 -6.58 -1.74
C ASP A 56 -7.63 -6.12 -0.37
N THR A 57 -7.91 -7.05 0.54
CA THR A 57 -8.29 -6.72 1.93
C THR A 57 -7.18 -5.93 2.62
N ILE A 58 -5.93 -6.35 2.45
CA ILE A 58 -4.76 -5.68 3.05
C ILE A 58 -4.52 -4.31 2.41
N ALA A 59 -4.66 -4.20 1.08
CA ALA A 59 -4.55 -2.95 0.37
C ALA A 59 -5.65 -1.95 0.78
N ALA A 60 -6.89 -2.42 0.94
CA ALA A 60 -8.02 -1.63 1.40
C ALA A 60 -7.81 -1.09 2.82
N GLU A 61 -7.30 -1.91 3.74
CA GLU A 61 -6.95 -1.45 5.09
C GLU A 61 -5.86 -0.37 5.06
N TRP A 62 -4.83 -0.56 4.24
CA TRP A 62 -3.80 0.46 4.07
C TRP A 62 -4.37 1.76 3.49
N MET A 63 -5.23 1.70 2.46
CA MET A 63 -5.83 2.89 1.84
C MET A 63 -6.67 3.71 2.83
N LYS A 64 -7.29 3.08 3.83
CA LYS A 64 -7.97 3.79 4.92
C LYS A 64 -7.02 4.66 5.75
N THR A 65 -5.76 4.26 5.89
CA THR A 65 -4.75 5.04 6.64
C THR A 65 -4.23 6.25 5.86
N LEU A 66 -4.26 6.21 4.53
CA LEU A 66 -3.84 7.34 3.69
C LEU A 66 -4.75 8.57 3.85
N ARG A 67 -5.98 8.39 4.34
CA ARG A 67 -6.93 9.48 4.56
C ARG A 67 -6.75 10.20 5.91
N THR A 68 -5.96 9.65 6.83
CA THR A 68 -5.98 10.09 8.23
C THR A 68 -4.65 10.69 8.71
N ASP A 69 -3.55 10.55 7.95
CA ASP A 69 -2.19 10.77 8.48
C ASP A 69 -1.29 11.69 7.63
N ASP A 70 -1.85 12.63 6.86
CA ASP A 70 -1.04 13.71 6.28
C ASP A 70 -0.81 14.86 7.29
N VAL A 71 -0.20 14.52 8.44
CA VAL A 71 0.71 15.41 9.15
C VAL A 71 1.90 14.55 9.57
N PRO A 72 3.08 14.72 8.96
CA PRO A 72 4.27 14.10 9.49
C PRO A 72 4.51 14.68 10.88
N ALA A 73 4.30 13.87 11.92
CA ALA A 73 4.90 14.12 13.23
C ALA A 73 6.41 14.06 13.03
N VAL A 74 7.00 15.22 12.76
CA VAL A 74 8.44 15.45 12.80
C VAL A 74 8.88 15.01 14.19
N ALA A 75 9.49 13.83 14.28
CA ALA A 75 10.18 13.45 15.50
C ALA A 75 11.27 14.50 15.74
N PRO A 76 11.25 15.23 16.87
CA PRO A 76 12.32 16.16 17.17
C PRO A 76 13.58 15.34 17.39
N LYS A 77 14.58 15.55 16.54
CA LYS A 77 15.94 15.08 16.80
C LYS A 77 16.46 15.92 17.97
N LEU A 78 16.71 15.24 19.10
CA LEU A 78 17.47 15.76 20.24
C LEU A 78 18.89 16.15 19.82
#